data_AF-A0A438EKY5-F1
#
_entry.id   AF-A0A438EKY5-F1
#
_cell.length_a   1.000
_cell.length_b   1.000
_cell.length_c   1.000
_cell.angle_alpha   90.00
_cell.angle_beta   90.00
_cell.angle_gamma   90.00
#
_symmetry.space_group_name_H-M   'P 1'
#
loop_
_entity.id
_entity.type
_entity.pdbx_description
1 polymer ?
#
loop_
_entity_poly.entity_id
_entity_poly.type
_entity_poly.pdbx_seq_one_letter_code
_entity_poly.pdbx_strand_id
1 'polypeptide(L)'
;MIQIKKVDIWVLEVKTSVCCNPVHPYVATGNKNSKFGIRNEKLQWFLDAVKAHPNELKLVGAHCHLGSTITKVDIFRDAAVLMVNYIDEIRAQGFEISYLNIGGGLGIDYYHAGAVLPTPRDLIDTNYTYKSGNWVRKPSKLWHIISPACCNLDMAYKLLVQFVMWIENDAQMLIETKLPSGVRELVLSRDLNLIIEPGRSLIANTCCLVNRVTGVKTNGTKNFVVIDGSMAELIRPSLYDAYQHIELVSPPPSDAQISTFDVVGPVCESADFLGKDRELPTPPRGAGLVVHDAGAYCMSMASTYNLKMRPPEYWVEDDGSMSKIRHGETFEDHVRYFEGL
;
A
#
# COMPACT_ATOMS: atom_id res chain seq x y z
N MET A 1 -5.08 -45.30 11.87
CA MET A 1 -4.28 -44.06 11.76
C MET A 1 -4.80 -43.27 10.57
N ILE A 2 -5.55 -42.19 10.81
CA ILE A 2 -5.96 -41.25 9.75
C ILE A 2 -4.74 -40.37 9.50
N GLN A 3 -3.99 -40.64 8.43
CA GLN A 3 -2.98 -39.71 7.93
C GLN A 3 -3.75 -38.57 7.26
N ILE A 4 -3.93 -37.46 7.98
CA ILE A 4 -4.31 -36.19 7.35
C ILE A 4 -3.10 -35.77 6.52
N LYS A 5 -3.11 -36.09 5.22
CA LYS A 5 -2.16 -35.47 4.28
C LYS A 5 -2.53 -33.99 4.21
N LYS A 6 -1.64 -33.11 4.69
CA LYS A 6 -1.78 -31.68 4.43
C LYS A 6 -1.62 -31.48 2.93
N VAL A 7 -2.66 -30.95 2.29
CA VAL A 7 -2.57 -30.43 0.91
C VAL A 7 -2.24 -28.96 1.04
N ASP A 8 -1.13 -28.53 0.44
CA ASP A 8 -0.78 -27.12 0.39
C ASP A 8 -1.66 -26.42 -0.64
N ILE A 9 -2.21 -25.27 -0.25
CA ILE A 9 -3.05 -24.43 -1.11
C ILE A 9 -2.14 -23.41 -1.79
N TRP A 10 -2.12 -23.42 -3.11
CA TRP A 10 -1.26 -22.55 -3.91
C TRP A 10 -2.06 -21.54 -4.72
N VAL A 11 -1.53 -20.32 -4.77
CA VAL A 11 -1.95 -19.26 -5.68
C VAL A 11 -0.79 -18.97 -6.61
N LEU A 12 -1.02 -19.05 -7.92
CA LEU A 12 0.03 -18.80 -8.90
C LEU A 12 0.26 -17.29 -9.06
N GLU A 13 1.44 -16.79 -8.70
CA GLU A 13 1.83 -15.41 -9.02
C GLU A 13 2.23 -15.30 -10.51
N VAL A 14 1.34 -14.76 -11.33
CA VAL A 14 1.51 -14.58 -12.78
C VAL A 14 2.01 -13.17 -13.08
N LYS A 15 3.06 -13.06 -13.90
CA LYS A 15 3.41 -11.80 -14.55
C LYS A 15 2.43 -11.52 -15.69
N THR A 16 1.50 -10.61 -15.47
CA THR A 16 0.54 -10.18 -16.51
C THR A 16 1.24 -9.50 -17.69
N SER A 17 0.84 -9.82 -18.92
CA SER A 17 1.36 -9.19 -20.13
C SER A 17 0.85 -7.76 -20.41
N VAL A 18 0.21 -7.07 -19.44
CA VAL A 18 -0.04 -5.60 -19.49
C VAL A 18 1.29 -4.86 -19.75
N CYS A 19 2.37 -5.54 -19.39
CA CYS A 19 3.79 -5.25 -19.56
C CYS A 19 4.31 -5.18 -21.00
N CYS A 20 3.52 -5.57 -22.01
CA CYS A 20 3.91 -5.45 -23.42
C CYS A 20 3.16 -4.31 -24.13
N ASN A 21 2.27 -3.62 -23.42
CA ASN A 21 1.49 -2.50 -23.94
C ASN A 21 2.24 -1.18 -23.67
N PRO A 22 2.49 -0.31 -24.68
CA PRO A 22 3.20 0.97 -24.50
C PRO A 22 2.53 1.95 -23.50
N VAL A 23 1.32 1.64 -23.03
CA VAL A 23 0.55 2.46 -22.09
C VAL A 23 1.16 2.45 -20.66
N HIS A 24 1.87 1.40 -20.23
CA HIS A 24 2.44 1.27 -18.87
C HIS A 24 3.94 0.88 -18.84
N PRO A 25 4.86 1.75 -19.31
CA PRO A 25 6.27 1.39 -19.55
C PRO A 25 7.09 1.05 -18.29
N TYR A 26 6.74 1.60 -17.13
CA TYR A 26 7.47 1.34 -15.87
C TYR A 26 7.19 -0.05 -15.30
N VAL A 27 5.96 -0.55 -15.43
CA VAL A 27 5.58 -1.91 -14.99
C VAL A 27 6.12 -2.96 -15.95
N ALA A 28 6.15 -2.63 -17.25
CA ALA A 28 6.79 -3.44 -18.28
C ALA A 28 8.28 -3.73 -18.02
N THR A 29 9.05 -2.68 -17.72
CA THR A 29 10.48 -2.76 -17.43
C THR A 29 10.76 -3.42 -16.08
N GLY A 30 9.95 -3.10 -15.07
CA GLY A 30 10.00 -3.74 -13.75
C GLY A 30 9.88 -5.27 -13.82
N ASN A 31 8.93 -5.79 -14.60
CA ASN A 31 8.67 -7.23 -14.65
C ASN A 31 9.74 -8.05 -15.39
N LYS A 32 10.45 -7.47 -16.36
CA LYS A 32 11.54 -8.17 -17.07
C LYS A 32 12.74 -8.46 -16.16
N ASN A 33 13.05 -7.50 -15.29
CA ASN A 33 14.21 -7.53 -14.40
C ASN A 33 13.88 -7.91 -12.95
N SER A 34 12.59 -7.99 -12.61
CA SER A 34 12.11 -8.39 -11.29
C SER A 34 12.29 -9.90 -11.04
N LYS A 35 12.71 -10.22 -9.80
CA LYS A 35 12.83 -11.58 -9.26
C LYS A 35 11.49 -12.24 -8.90
N PHE A 36 10.40 -11.48 -8.84
CA PHE A 36 9.07 -11.96 -8.42
C PHE A 36 8.30 -12.53 -9.59
N GLY A 37 7.31 -13.41 -9.36
CA GLY A 37 6.35 -13.91 -10.35
C GLY A 37 6.88 -14.87 -11.44
N ILE A 38 5.97 -15.69 -11.96
CA ILE A 38 6.21 -16.61 -13.08
C ILE A 38 5.85 -15.91 -14.39
N ARG A 39 6.75 -15.99 -15.39
CA ARG A 39 6.46 -15.46 -16.72
C ARG A 39 5.38 -16.31 -17.41
N ASN A 40 4.51 -15.68 -18.18
CA ASN A 40 3.39 -16.36 -18.85
C ASN A 40 3.87 -17.52 -19.76
N GLU A 41 5.06 -17.45 -20.36
CA GLU A 41 5.60 -18.54 -21.20
C GLU A 41 5.95 -19.80 -20.38
N LYS A 42 6.00 -19.70 -19.05
CA LYS A 42 6.23 -20.81 -18.12
C LYS A 42 4.96 -21.29 -17.43
N LEU A 43 3.79 -20.77 -17.81
CA LEU A 43 2.50 -21.17 -17.23
C LEU A 43 2.28 -22.68 -17.37
N GLN A 44 2.46 -23.25 -18.57
CA GLN A 44 2.20 -24.68 -18.78
C GLN A 44 3.10 -25.57 -17.93
N TRP A 45 4.39 -25.24 -17.82
CA TRP A 45 5.33 -25.96 -16.97
C TRP A 45 4.85 -26.01 -15.50
N PHE A 46 4.32 -24.90 -14.99
CA PHE A 46 3.76 -24.84 -13.64
C PHE A 46 2.50 -25.71 -13.50
N LEU A 47 1.57 -25.62 -14.46
CA LEU A 47 0.34 -26.40 -14.44
C LEU A 47 0.61 -27.91 -14.51
N ASP A 48 1.55 -28.33 -15.35
CA ASP A 48 1.98 -29.73 -15.46
C ASP A 48 2.57 -30.23 -14.12
N ALA A 49 3.36 -29.39 -13.45
CA ALA A 49 3.92 -29.70 -12.13
C ALA A 49 2.83 -29.84 -11.06
N VAL A 50 1.80 -28.98 -11.06
CA VAL A 50 0.66 -29.08 -10.13
C VAL A 50 -0.12 -30.37 -10.39
N LYS A 51 -0.41 -30.69 -11.66
CA LYS A 51 -1.10 -31.95 -12.04
C LYS A 51 -0.34 -33.20 -11.63
N ALA A 52 0.99 -33.15 -11.63
CA ALA A 52 1.83 -34.27 -11.21
C ALA A 52 1.80 -34.54 -9.69
N HIS A 53 1.36 -33.56 -8.87
CA HIS A 53 1.37 -33.66 -7.40
C HIS A 53 -0.01 -33.33 -6.80
N PRO A 54 -1.09 -34.05 -7.17
CA PRO A 54 -2.46 -33.71 -6.78
C PRO A 54 -2.75 -34.01 -5.30
N ASN A 55 -1.93 -34.82 -4.63
CA ASN A 55 -2.08 -35.11 -3.20
C ASN A 55 -1.37 -34.07 -2.32
N GLU A 56 -0.52 -33.25 -2.91
CA GLU A 56 0.32 -32.26 -2.25
C GLU A 56 -0.10 -30.84 -2.60
N LEU A 57 -0.58 -30.60 -3.83
CA LEU A 57 -0.85 -29.27 -4.37
C LEU A 57 -2.31 -29.13 -4.80
N LYS A 58 -2.99 -28.11 -4.28
CA LYS A 58 -4.27 -27.62 -4.83
C LYS A 58 -4.10 -26.19 -5.32
N LEU A 59 -4.15 -26.01 -6.64
CA LEU A 59 -4.18 -24.68 -7.26
C LEU A 59 -5.61 -24.11 -7.13
N VAL A 60 -5.74 -22.98 -6.43
CA VAL A 60 -7.05 -22.36 -6.14
C VAL A 60 -7.23 -20.97 -6.75
N GLY A 61 -6.15 -20.37 -7.23
CA GLY A 61 -6.16 -18.96 -7.61
C GLY A 61 -4.99 -18.54 -8.49
N ALA A 62 -5.14 -17.34 -9.05
CA ALA A 62 -4.06 -16.61 -9.70
C ALA A 62 -3.84 -15.26 -9.01
N HIS A 63 -2.60 -14.82 -8.92
CA HIS A 63 -2.14 -13.62 -8.23
C HIS A 63 -1.32 -12.74 -9.17
N CYS A 64 -1.47 -11.44 -9.06
CA CYS A 64 -0.52 -10.48 -9.60
C CYS A 64 -0.30 -9.34 -8.62
N HIS A 65 0.90 -8.74 -8.68
CA HIS A 65 1.22 -7.52 -7.96
C HIS A 65 1.85 -6.51 -8.92
N LEU A 66 1.26 -5.32 -9.03
CA LEU A 66 1.59 -4.35 -10.09
C LEU A 66 2.65 -3.32 -9.70
N GLY A 67 3.12 -3.36 -8.45
CA GLY A 67 4.07 -2.41 -7.87
C GLY A 67 3.46 -1.62 -6.72
N SER A 68 4.13 -0.56 -6.29
CA SER A 68 3.69 0.32 -5.20
C SER A 68 3.51 1.76 -5.69
N THR A 69 2.84 2.58 -4.88
CA THR A 69 2.62 4.03 -5.13
C THR A 69 1.89 4.32 -6.45
N ILE A 70 0.98 3.44 -6.85
CA ILE A 70 0.18 3.58 -8.07
C ILE A 70 -0.89 4.64 -7.86
N THR A 71 -0.89 5.67 -8.70
CA THR A 71 -1.82 6.81 -8.63
C THR A 71 -2.94 6.76 -9.67
N LYS A 72 -2.93 5.75 -10.57
CA LYS A 72 -3.93 5.55 -11.63
C LYS A 72 -4.48 4.13 -11.59
N VAL A 73 -5.81 3.99 -11.58
CA VAL A 73 -6.48 2.68 -11.46
C VAL A 73 -6.57 1.89 -12.77
N ASP A 74 -6.32 2.54 -13.91
CA ASP A 74 -6.39 1.91 -15.23
C ASP A 74 -5.53 0.63 -15.31
N ILE A 75 -4.38 0.66 -14.66
CA ILE A 75 -3.45 -0.48 -14.65
C ILE A 75 -4.03 -1.72 -13.95
N PHE A 76 -4.83 -1.52 -12.89
CA PHE A 76 -5.49 -2.63 -12.19
C PHE A 76 -6.59 -3.26 -13.04
N ARG A 77 -7.35 -2.43 -13.78
CA ARG A 77 -8.33 -2.92 -14.75
C ARG A 77 -7.65 -3.73 -15.85
N ASP A 78 -6.61 -3.15 -16.47
CA ASP A 78 -5.91 -3.80 -17.58
C ASP A 78 -5.27 -5.12 -17.13
N ALA A 79 -4.73 -5.18 -15.90
CA ALA A 79 -4.19 -6.40 -15.31
C ALA A 79 -5.28 -7.44 -15.01
N ALA A 80 -6.42 -7.02 -14.45
CA ALA A 80 -7.54 -7.91 -14.16
C ALA A 80 -8.07 -8.59 -15.43
N VAL A 81 -8.17 -7.87 -16.55
CA VAL A 81 -8.58 -8.45 -17.84
C VAL A 81 -7.66 -9.61 -18.24
N LEU A 82 -6.34 -9.41 -18.15
CA LEU A 82 -5.39 -10.47 -18.50
C LEU A 82 -5.39 -11.63 -17.52
N MET A 83 -5.49 -11.33 -16.23
CA MET A 83 -5.56 -12.38 -15.20
C MET A 83 -6.80 -13.26 -15.37
N VAL A 84 -7.95 -12.67 -15.70
CA VAL A 84 -9.17 -13.43 -15.98
C VAL A 84 -9.00 -14.31 -17.22
N ASN A 85 -8.35 -13.82 -18.27
CA ASN A 85 -8.05 -14.67 -19.44
C ASN A 85 -7.16 -15.86 -19.06
N TYR A 86 -6.15 -15.67 -18.22
CA TYR A 86 -5.34 -16.78 -17.71
C TYR A 86 -6.14 -17.73 -16.83
N ILE A 87 -7.05 -17.23 -16.00
CA ILE A 87 -7.94 -18.06 -15.20
C ILE A 87 -8.83 -18.91 -16.11
N ASP A 88 -9.35 -18.35 -17.21
CA ASP A 88 -10.16 -19.08 -18.18
C ASP A 88 -9.34 -20.18 -18.87
N GLU A 89 -8.10 -19.90 -19.27
CA GLU A 89 -7.16 -20.89 -19.80
C GLU A 89 -6.85 -22.01 -18.80
N ILE A 90 -6.64 -21.67 -17.53
CA ILE A 90 -6.34 -22.63 -16.46
C ILE A 90 -7.58 -23.49 -16.17
N ARG A 91 -8.77 -22.90 -16.08
CA ARG A 91 -10.05 -23.62 -15.89
C ARG A 91 -10.31 -24.58 -17.05
N ALA A 92 -10.04 -24.19 -18.29
CA ALA A 92 -10.16 -25.06 -19.46
C ALA A 92 -9.25 -26.30 -19.39
N GLN A 93 -8.16 -26.25 -18.62
CA GLN A 93 -7.27 -27.38 -18.36
C GLN A 93 -7.72 -28.28 -17.19
N GLY A 94 -8.87 -28.01 -16.58
CA GLY A 94 -9.49 -28.82 -15.53
C GLY A 94 -9.16 -28.42 -14.09
N PHE A 95 -8.57 -27.23 -13.86
CA PHE A 95 -8.30 -26.73 -12.52
C PHE A 95 -9.50 -25.93 -11.96
N GLU A 96 -9.83 -26.17 -10.69
CA GLU A 96 -10.87 -25.44 -9.97
C GLU A 96 -10.34 -24.12 -9.40
N ILE A 97 -10.32 -23.07 -10.22
CA ILE A 97 -9.89 -21.74 -9.79
C ILE A 97 -11.08 -20.95 -9.23
N SER A 98 -10.95 -20.47 -7.99
CA SER A 98 -11.98 -19.69 -7.29
C SER A 98 -11.50 -18.32 -6.81
N TYR A 99 -10.20 -18.02 -6.92
CA TYR A 99 -9.63 -16.77 -6.41
C TYR A 99 -8.85 -16.00 -7.47
N LEU A 100 -9.11 -14.70 -7.55
CA LEU A 100 -8.26 -13.73 -8.23
C LEU A 100 -7.69 -12.79 -7.17
N ASN A 101 -6.37 -12.78 -7.03
CA ASN A 101 -5.66 -11.82 -6.18
C ASN A 101 -4.99 -10.76 -7.06
N ILE A 102 -5.46 -9.51 -6.97
CA ILE A 102 -4.90 -8.39 -7.76
C ILE A 102 -3.79 -7.63 -7.03
N GLY A 103 -3.39 -8.13 -5.85
CA GLY A 103 -2.34 -7.57 -5.03
C GLY A 103 -2.74 -6.22 -4.44
N GLY A 104 -1.73 -5.42 -4.12
CA GLY A 104 -1.87 -4.08 -3.58
C GLY A 104 -1.27 -3.04 -4.51
N GLY A 105 -0.77 -1.95 -3.91
CA GLY A 105 0.02 -0.95 -4.63
C GLY A 105 -0.59 0.42 -4.75
N LEU A 106 -1.85 0.59 -4.34
CA LEU A 106 -2.53 1.89 -4.35
C LEU A 106 -1.73 2.94 -3.55
N GLY A 107 -1.53 4.10 -4.17
CA GLY A 107 -0.82 5.23 -3.61
C GLY A 107 -1.63 6.05 -2.62
N ILE A 108 -0.95 6.98 -1.96
CA ILE A 108 -1.53 8.00 -1.07
C ILE A 108 -0.90 9.36 -1.40
N ASP A 109 -1.51 10.46 -0.92
CA ASP A 109 -1.01 11.80 -1.17
C ASP A 109 0.05 12.15 -0.11
N TYR A 110 1.32 11.90 -0.45
CA TYR A 110 2.45 12.29 0.39
C TYR A 110 2.73 13.80 0.37
N TYR A 111 2.23 14.53 -0.64
CA TYR A 111 2.58 15.93 -0.88
C TYR A 111 1.67 16.90 -0.15
N HIS A 112 0.50 16.45 0.29
CA HIS A 112 -0.51 17.27 0.99
C HIS A 112 -0.89 18.52 0.18
N ALA A 113 -0.83 18.40 -1.14
CA ALA A 113 -1.07 19.49 -2.10
C ALA A 113 -2.48 19.42 -2.72
N GLY A 114 -3.38 18.62 -2.12
CA GLY A 114 -4.75 18.44 -2.59
C GLY A 114 -4.86 17.51 -3.80
N ALA A 115 -3.92 16.57 -3.96
CA ALA A 115 -3.98 15.62 -5.07
C ALA A 115 -5.18 14.69 -4.90
N VAL A 116 -6.05 14.62 -5.92
CA VAL A 116 -7.17 13.66 -5.93
C VAL A 116 -6.64 12.30 -6.38
N LEU A 117 -6.39 11.42 -5.40
CA LEU A 117 -5.93 10.07 -5.65
C LEU A 117 -7.08 9.06 -5.59
N PRO A 118 -6.96 7.92 -6.30
CA PRO A 118 -7.98 6.89 -6.25
C PRO A 118 -8.06 6.27 -4.86
N THR A 119 -9.28 5.96 -4.45
CA THR A 119 -9.57 5.24 -3.21
C THR A 119 -9.55 3.72 -3.44
N PRO A 120 -9.48 2.90 -2.39
CA PRO A 120 -9.66 1.45 -2.51
C PRO A 120 -10.98 1.05 -3.21
N ARG A 121 -12.02 1.89 -3.13
CA ARG A 121 -13.27 1.66 -3.86
C ARG A 121 -13.11 1.85 -5.37
N ASP A 122 -12.30 2.83 -5.79
CA ASP A 122 -12.04 3.11 -7.20
C ASP A 122 -11.24 1.99 -7.88
N LEU A 123 -10.56 1.11 -7.13
CA LEU A 123 -9.94 -0.12 -7.65
C LEU A 123 -10.98 -1.14 -8.12
N ILE A 124 -12.11 -1.21 -7.42
CA ILE A 124 -13.17 -2.19 -7.67
C ILE A 124 -14.14 -1.63 -8.71
N ASP A 125 -14.51 -0.36 -8.55
CA ASP A 125 -15.47 0.36 -9.37
C ASP A 125 -14.75 1.24 -10.42
N THR A 126 -13.92 0.63 -11.27
CA THR A 126 -13.17 1.33 -12.34
C THR A 126 -14.05 1.81 -13.50
N ASN A 127 -15.27 2.27 -13.20
CA ASN A 127 -16.31 2.74 -14.13
C ASN A 127 -15.97 4.10 -14.78
N TYR A 128 -14.83 4.16 -15.44
CA TYR A 128 -14.43 5.23 -16.35
C TYR A 128 -14.83 4.87 -17.78
N THR A 129 -15.51 5.78 -18.46
CA THR A 129 -15.76 5.66 -19.91
C THR A 129 -14.80 6.54 -20.66
N TYR A 130 -14.10 5.97 -21.66
CA TYR A 130 -13.30 6.75 -22.60
C TYR A 130 -14.23 7.43 -23.60
N LYS A 131 -14.26 8.77 -23.61
CA LYS A 131 -14.99 9.59 -24.60
C LYS A 131 -14.08 10.69 -25.11
N SER A 132 -13.98 10.80 -26.44
CA SER A 132 -13.34 11.94 -27.12
C SER A 132 -11.91 12.25 -26.65
N GLY A 133 -11.08 11.23 -26.44
CA GLY A 133 -9.68 11.41 -26.01
C GLY A 133 -9.48 11.61 -24.51
N ASN A 134 -10.54 11.60 -23.70
CA ASN A 134 -10.46 11.79 -22.24
C ASN A 134 -11.24 10.69 -21.48
N TRP A 135 -10.72 10.32 -20.31
CA TRP A 135 -11.41 9.44 -19.37
C TRP A 135 -12.42 10.26 -18.56
N VAL A 136 -13.71 9.94 -18.71
CA VAL A 136 -14.80 10.63 -18.01
C VAL A 136 -15.40 9.69 -16.99
N ARG A 137 -15.39 10.10 -15.71
CA ARG A 137 -16.07 9.42 -14.61
C ARG A 137 -17.58 9.40 -14.91
N LYS A 138 -18.22 8.23 -14.93
CA LYS A 138 -19.68 8.21 -14.96
C LYS A 138 -20.22 8.85 -13.68
N PRO A 139 -21.25 9.71 -13.75
CA PRO A 139 -21.93 10.18 -12.54
C PRO A 139 -22.47 8.97 -11.80
N SER A 140 -21.94 8.69 -10.60
CA SER A 140 -22.59 7.77 -9.67
C SER A 140 -23.91 8.41 -9.26
N LYS A 141 -25.04 7.71 -9.41
CA LYS A 141 -26.25 8.09 -8.68
C LYS A 141 -25.86 8.21 -7.21
N LEU A 142 -26.04 9.40 -6.65
CA LEU A 142 -25.83 9.70 -5.25
C LEU A 142 -26.61 8.65 -4.44
N TRP A 143 -25.90 7.80 -3.71
CA TRP A 143 -26.47 7.10 -2.58
C TRP A 143 -25.78 7.68 -1.37
N HIS A 144 -26.53 8.47 -0.59
CA HIS A 144 -26.07 9.05 0.65
C HIS A 144 -25.57 7.94 1.58
N ILE A 145 -24.29 7.94 1.90
CA ILE A 145 -23.81 7.33 3.13
C ILE A 145 -23.86 8.44 4.17
N ILE A 146 -24.85 8.35 5.05
CA ILE A 146 -24.86 9.11 6.30
C ILE A 146 -23.63 8.63 7.06
N SER A 147 -22.69 9.53 7.32
CA SER A 147 -21.67 9.34 8.35
C SER A 147 -22.37 9.28 9.70
N PRO A 148 -22.26 8.20 10.49
CA PRO A 148 -22.55 8.27 11.90
C PRO A 148 -21.24 8.57 12.62
N ALA A 149 -21.16 9.78 13.16
CA ALA A 149 -20.43 9.98 14.39
C ALA A 149 -20.98 9.03 15.48
N CYS A 150 -20.07 8.48 16.27
CA CYS A 150 -20.29 7.85 17.58
C CYS A 150 -20.97 6.46 17.65
N CYS A 151 -20.44 5.71 18.62
CA CYS A 151 -21.05 4.64 19.43
C CYS A 151 -20.73 3.18 19.09
N ASN A 152 -19.80 2.65 19.90
CA ASN A 152 -19.73 1.32 20.51
C ASN A 152 -19.50 0.07 19.66
N LEU A 153 -18.36 -0.57 19.99
CA LEU A 153 -18.07 -1.99 19.90
C LEU A 153 -19.13 -2.83 20.64
N ASP A 154 -20.20 -3.23 19.95
CA ASP A 154 -20.85 -4.55 20.21
C ASP A 154 -21.71 -5.06 19.03
N MET A 155 -21.42 -4.60 17.81
CA MET A 155 -22.25 -4.93 16.64
C MET A 155 -21.43 -5.33 15.39
N ALA A 156 -20.16 -5.70 15.57
CA ALA A 156 -19.35 -6.33 14.53
C ALA A 156 -19.61 -7.84 14.37
N TYR A 157 -20.36 -8.44 15.30
CA TYR A 157 -20.60 -9.89 15.35
C TYR A 157 -22.01 -10.33 14.89
N LYS A 158 -22.87 -9.40 14.42
CA LYS A 158 -24.25 -9.71 13.99
C LYS A 158 -24.62 -9.30 12.56
N LEU A 159 -23.64 -8.92 11.73
CA LEU A 159 -23.84 -8.68 10.28
C LEU A 159 -23.04 -9.68 9.43
N LEU A 160 -23.00 -10.95 9.87
CA LEU A 160 -22.47 -12.07 9.08
C LEU A 160 -23.57 -13.00 8.53
N VAL A 161 -24.84 -12.60 8.59
CA VAL A 161 -25.97 -13.39 8.08
C VAL A 161 -26.99 -12.43 7.46
N GLN A 162 -27.43 -12.75 6.24
CA GLN A 162 -28.35 -12.03 5.34
C GLN A 162 -27.70 -11.01 4.38
N PHE A 163 -27.29 -11.48 3.20
CA PHE A 163 -27.90 -11.07 1.93
C PHE A 163 -27.50 -12.07 0.83
N VAL A 164 -28.27 -13.17 0.76
CA VAL A 164 -28.29 -14.15 -0.32
C VAL A 164 -29.60 -13.92 -1.08
N MET A 165 -29.50 -13.90 -2.43
CA MET A 165 -30.57 -13.83 -3.45
C MET A 165 -31.18 -12.45 -3.75
N TRP A 166 -31.05 -11.92 -4.97
CA TRP A 166 -31.85 -12.26 -6.17
C TRP A 166 -31.52 -11.27 -7.31
N ILE A 167 -31.23 -11.77 -8.52
CA ILE A 167 -31.84 -11.40 -9.81
C ILE A 167 -31.25 -12.35 -10.87
N GLU A 168 -32.12 -13.22 -11.38
CA GLU A 168 -31.94 -13.98 -12.62
C GLU A 168 -32.61 -13.25 -13.79
N ASN A 169 -32.20 -13.64 -15.00
CA ASN A 169 -32.75 -13.42 -16.33
C ASN A 169 -32.52 -12.05 -17.00
N ASP A 170 -31.50 -12.01 -17.89
CA ASP A 170 -31.75 -12.24 -19.31
C ASP A 170 -30.44 -12.56 -20.05
N ALA A 171 -30.38 -13.73 -20.66
CA ALA A 171 -29.35 -14.12 -21.60
C ALA A 171 -29.97 -14.17 -23.01
N GLN A 172 -29.67 -13.19 -23.85
CA GLN A 172 -29.81 -13.38 -25.29
C GLN A 172 -28.87 -12.48 -26.12
N MET A 173 -28.16 -13.19 -27.03
CA MET A 173 -27.62 -12.75 -28.32
C MET A 173 -26.38 -11.84 -28.41
N LEU A 174 -25.25 -12.55 -28.53
CA LEU A 174 -24.34 -12.59 -29.68
C LEU A 174 -23.73 -11.27 -30.20
N ILE A 175 -22.40 -11.23 -30.03
CA ILE A 175 -21.36 -10.86 -31.01
C ILE A 175 -21.39 -9.39 -31.48
N GLU A 176 -20.26 -8.71 -31.28
CA GLU A 176 -19.95 -7.31 -31.66
C GLU A 176 -20.54 -6.21 -30.76
N THR A 177 -19.95 -5.95 -29.58
CA THR A 177 -19.79 -4.57 -29.05
C THR A 177 -19.01 -4.54 -27.73
N LYS A 178 -18.06 -3.58 -27.62
CA LYS A 178 -17.54 -2.95 -26.39
C LYS A 178 -17.36 -3.87 -25.18
N LEU A 179 -16.12 -4.24 -24.83
CA LEU A 179 -15.77 -4.68 -23.46
C LEU A 179 -16.33 -3.65 -22.46
N PRO A 180 -17.43 -3.92 -21.72
CA PRO A 180 -17.65 -3.22 -20.47
C PRO A 180 -16.64 -3.89 -19.51
N SER A 181 -16.04 -3.19 -18.56
CA SER A 181 -16.56 -3.12 -17.19
C SER A 181 -15.35 -3.23 -16.26
N GLY A 182 -15.45 -2.70 -15.05
CA GLY A 182 -14.36 -2.67 -14.10
C GLY A 182 -14.01 -4.04 -13.53
N VAL A 183 -13.08 -4.05 -12.57
CA VAL A 183 -12.61 -5.28 -11.91
C VAL A 183 -13.79 -6.05 -11.30
N ARG A 184 -14.78 -5.34 -10.73
CA ARG A 184 -15.98 -5.93 -10.15
C ARG A 184 -16.72 -6.84 -11.13
N GLU A 185 -17.09 -6.33 -12.29
CA GLU A 185 -17.91 -7.10 -13.23
C GLU A 185 -17.13 -8.28 -13.84
N LEU A 186 -15.81 -8.13 -14.04
CA LEU A 186 -14.93 -9.23 -14.45
C LEU A 186 -14.92 -10.36 -13.42
N VAL A 187 -14.80 -10.02 -12.14
CA VAL A 187 -14.81 -11.01 -11.05
C VAL A 187 -16.16 -11.72 -10.94
N LEU A 188 -17.27 -10.96 -10.92
CA LEU A 188 -18.62 -11.51 -10.76
C LEU A 188 -19.02 -12.44 -11.92
N SER A 189 -18.71 -12.04 -13.16
CA SER A 189 -19.06 -12.83 -14.35
C SER A 189 -18.34 -14.18 -14.44
N ARG A 190 -17.27 -14.38 -13.65
CA ARG A 190 -16.50 -15.64 -13.60
C ARG A 190 -16.67 -16.37 -12.27
N ASP A 191 -17.58 -15.92 -11.40
CA ASP A 191 -17.78 -16.47 -10.07
C ASP A 191 -16.45 -16.62 -9.29
N LEU A 192 -15.67 -15.53 -9.27
CA LEU A 192 -14.39 -15.45 -8.58
C LEU A 192 -14.52 -14.72 -7.26
N ASN A 193 -13.74 -15.14 -6.28
CA ASN A 193 -13.47 -14.38 -5.06
C ASN A 193 -12.30 -13.43 -5.33
N LEU A 194 -12.49 -12.13 -5.08
CA LEU A 194 -11.44 -11.13 -5.22
C LEU A 194 -10.65 -10.98 -3.92
N ILE A 195 -9.33 -11.11 -4.01
CA ILE A 195 -8.38 -10.77 -2.95
C ILE A 195 -7.64 -9.49 -3.34
N ILE A 196 -7.48 -8.59 -2.37
CA ILE A 196 -6.64 -7.40 -2.46
C ILE A 196 -5.64 -7.41 -1.31
N GLU A 197 -4.45 -6.83 -1.53
CA GLU A 197 -3.34 -6.82 -0.55
C GLU A 197 -2.91 -5.38 -0.21
N PRO A 198 -3.82 -4.51 0.28
CA PRO A 198 -3.47 -3.13 0.55
C PRO A 198 -2.57 -3.05 1.80
N GLY A 199 -1.40 -2.43 1.64
CA GLY A 199 -0.52 -2.08 2.74
C GLY A 199 -0.53 -0.57 2.97
N ARG A 200 0.19 0.16 2.11
CA ARG A 200 0.32 1.63 2.16
C ARG A 200 -1.02 2.35 2.30
N SER A 201 -1.99 2.01 1.47
CA SER A 201 -3.29 2.69 1.43
C SER A 201 -4.17 2.45 2.66
N LEU A 202 -3.83 1.51 3.54
CA LEU A 202 -4.54 1.30 4.80
C LEU A 202 -3.93 2.09 5.96
N ILE A 203 -2.60 2.11 6.05
CA ILE A 203 -1.92 2.51 7.30
C ILE A 203 -0.99 3.71 7.12
N ALA A 204 -0.61 4.10 5.91
CA ALA A 204 0.43 5.13 5.74
C ALA A 204 0.03 6.46 6.35
N ASN A 205 -1.16 6.98 6.03
CA ASN A 205 -1.65 8.29 6.46
C ASN A 205 -2.30 8.31 7.85
N THR A 206 -2.23 7.21 8.60
CA THR A 206 -2.77 7.13 9.97
C THR A 206 -1.75 7.50 11.03
N CYS A 207 -0.51 7.81 10.64
CA CYS A 207 0.62 7.96 11.57
C CYS A 207 1.55 9.10 11.16
N CYS A 208 2.12 9.76 12.16
CA CYS A 208 3.21 10.72 12.03
C CYS A 208 4.38 10.29 12.91
N LEU A 209 5.61 10.47 12.42
CA LEU A 209 6.79 10.42 13.29
C LEU A 209 6.92 11.78 13.98
N VAL A 210 6.74 11.80 15.30
CA VAL A 210 6.83 13.01 16.12
C VAL A 210 8.25 13.17 16.64
N ASN A 211 8.82 14.36 16.45
CA ASN A 211 10.20 14.69 16.77
C ASN A 211 10.28 15.97 17.61
N ARG A 212 11.41 16.18 18.27
CA ARG A 212 11.80 17.45 18.88
C ARG A 212 12.99 18.05 18.13
N VAL A 213 12.91 19.36 17.90
CA VAL A 213 14.02 20.13 17.33
C VAL A 213 15.15 20.24 18.35
N THR A 214 16.33 19.74 18.00
CA THR A 214 17.54 19.83 18.83
C THR A 214 18.28 21.15 18.60
N GLY A 215 18.19 21.72 17.40
CA GLY A 215 18.70 23.04 17.05
C GLY A 215 18.57 23.38 15.57
N VAL A 216 18.90 24.62 15.23
CA VAL A 216 18.97 25.11 13.85
C VAL A 216 20.40 25.54 13.57
N LYS A 217 20.95 25.14 12.40
CA LYS A 217 22.31 25.49 11.98
C LYS A 217 22.33 25.91 10.51
N THR A 218 23.38 26.61 10.10
CA THR A 218 23.65 26.96 8.70
C THR A 218 25.10 26.63 8.36
N ASN A 219 25.36 26.21 7.12
CA ASN A 219 26.72 26.11 6.58
C ASN A 219 27.09 27.30 5.67
N GLY A 220 26.26 28.35 5.66
CA GLY A 220 26.38 29.52 4.79
C GLY A 220 25.60 29.41 3.48
N THR A 221 25.30 28.20 3.00
CA THR A 221 24.51 27.97 1.77
C THR A 221 23.16 27.32 2.05
N LYS A 222 23.13 26.33 2.94
CA LYS A 222 21.93 25.62 3.37
C LYS A 222 21.68 25.82 4.85
N ASN A 223 20.41 25.88 5.20
CA ASN A 223 19.96 25.88 6.58
C ASN A 223 19.46 24.47 6.94
N PHE A 224 19.68 24.09 8.19
CA PHE A 224 19.34 22.76 8.69
C PHE A 224 18.54 22.90 9.98
N VAL A 225 17.39 22.21 10.03
CA VAL A 225 16.70 21.91 11.28
C VAL A 225 17.17 20.53 11.72
N VAL A 226 17.90 20.47 12.83
CA VAL A 226 18.33 19.21 13.42
C VAL A 226 17.25 18.75 14.40
N ILE A 227 16.80 17.51 14.25
CA ILE A 227 15.79 16.88 15.11
C ILE A 227 16.39 15.69 15.86
N ASP A 228 15.62 15.11 16.79
CA ASP A 228 16.02 13.92 17.54
C ASP A 228 15.79 12.61 16.78
N GLY A 229 14.77 12.51 15.92
CA GLY A 229 14.60 11.38 15.00
C GLY A 229 15.57 11.39 13.82
N SER A 230 15.71 10.25 13.15
CA SER A 230 16.71 10.03 12.10
C SER A 230 16.28 8.99 11.07
N MET A 231 17.17 8.72 10.11
CA MET A 231 17.08 7.60 9.18
C MET A 231 17.05 6.23 9.87
N ALA A 232 17.52 6.11 11.12
CA ALA A 232 17.42 4.86 11.88
C ALA A 232 15.95 4.51 12.15
N GLU A 233 15.10 5.50 12.47
CA GLU A 233 13.66 5.32 12.67
C GLU A 233 12.86 5.37 11.37
N LEU A 234 13.28 6.20 10.41
CA LEU A 234 12.53 6.46 9.18
C LEU A 234 13.49 6.62 8.00
N ILE A 235 13.81 5.50 7.34
CA ILE A 235 14.82 5.45 6.28
C ILE A 235 14.31 5.89 4.90
N ARG A 236 12.99 6.02 4.69
CA ARG A 236 12.40 6.19 3.35
C ARG A 236 12.93 7.38 2.55
N PRO A 237 13.08 8.60 3.12
CA PRO A 237 13.63 9.74 2.39
C PRO A 237 15.05 9.47 1.89
N SER A 238 15.88 8.84 2.73
CA SER A 238 17.26 8.50 2.39
C SER A 238 17.36 7.39 1.33
N LEU A 239 16.58 6.32 1.50
CA LEU A 239 16.68 5.12 0.66
C LEU A 239 16.02 5.28 -0.72
N TYR A 240 14.97 6.08 -0.81
CA TYR A 240 14.12 6.17 -2.01
C TYR A 240 14.01 7.58 -2.58
N ASP A 241 14.72 8.57 -2.00
CA ASP A 241 14.46 9.99 -2.23
C ASP A 241 12.96 10.35 -2.06
N ALA A 242 12.28 9.64 -1.14
CA ALA A 242 10.85 9.75 -0.94
C ALA A 242 10.49 11.07 -0.24
N TYR A 243 9.50 11.77 -0.78
CA TYR A 243 8.87 12.89 -0.10
C TYR A 243 7.92 12.37 1.00
N GLN A 244 7.98 12.99 2.17
CA GLN A 244 6.97 12.95 3.22
C GLN A 244 6.80 14.37 3.74
N HIS A 245 5.55 14.82 3.88
CA HIS A 245 5.26 16.17 4.36
C HIS A 245 5.81 16.40 5.77
N ILE A 246 6.26 17.61 6.06
CA ILE A 246 6.83 18.00 7.36
C ILE A 246 6.24 19.33 7.77
N GLU A 247 5.75 19.42 9.00
CA GLU A 247 5.28 20.66 9.61
C GLU A 247 5.62 20.72 11.11
N LEU A 248 5.44 21.90 11.71
CA LEU A 248 5.60 22.11 13.15
C LEU A 248 4.30 21.75 13.87
N VAL A 249 4.44 21.10 15.04
CA VAL A 249 3.28 20.67 15.87
C VAL A 249 2.55 21.85 16.49
N SER A 250 3.28 22.92 16.82
CA SER A 250 2.73 24.11 17.47
C SER A 250 2.89 25.32 16.56
N PRO A 251 1.98 26.31 16.65
CA PRO A 251 2.13 27.57 15.93
C PRO A 251 3.52 28.18 16.19
N PRO A 252 4.20 28.67 15.15
CA PRO A 252 5.49 29.31 15.34
C PRO A 252 5.32 30.65 16.09
N PRO A 253 6.39 31.18 16.70
CA PRO A 253 6.41 32.57 17.17
C PRO A 253 5.96 33.54 16.06
N SER A 254 5.25 34.61 16.41
CA SER A 254 4.69 35.55 15.44
C SER A 254 5.74 36.26 14.59
N ASP A 255 6.98 36.32 15.06
CA ASP A 255 8.15 36.91 14.42
C ASP A 255 9.09 35.86 13.77
N ALA A 256 8.68 34.59 13.75
CA ALA A 256 9.49 33.53 13.17
C ALA A 256 9.64 33.72 11.65
N GLN A 257 10.88 33.93 11.21
CA GLN A 257 11.19 34.05 9.79
C GLN A 257 11.02 32.71 9.10
N ILE A 258 10.30 32.70 7.97
CA ILE A 258 10.22 31.55 7.08
C ILE A 258 11.52 31.46 6.27
N SER A 259 12.10 30.28 6.22
CA SER A 259 13.27 29.99 5.40
C SER A 259 13.20 28.56 4.86
N THR A 260 14.11 28.24 3.95
CA THR A 260 14.25 26.90 3.38
C THR A 260 15.24 26.09 4.20
N PHE A 261 14.81 24.91 4.67
CA PHE A 261 15.60 24.03 5.53
C PHE A 261 15.68 22.61 4.99
N ASP A 262 16.84 21.98 5.16
CA ASP A 262 16.94 20.51 5.20
C ASP A 262 16.66 20.05 6.65
N VAL A 263 15.77 19.09 6.82
CA VAL A 263 15.44 18.48 8.11
C VAL A 263 16.26 17.20 8.26
N VAL A 264 17.17 17.19 9.23
CA VAL A 264 18.20 16.17 9.39
C VAL A 264 18.23 15.61 10.81
N GLY A 265 18.64 14.35 10.94
CA GLY A 265 18.83 13.70 12.24
C GLY A 265 20.25 13.86 12.80
N PRO A 266 20.53 13.19 13.94
CA PRO A 266 21.84 13.19 14.58
C PRO A 266 22.79 12.07 14.14
N VAL A 267 22.39 11.17 13.22
CA VAL A 267 23.23 10.05 12.77
C VAL A 267 24.43 10.59 11.99
N CYS A 268 25.56 9.88 12.08
CA CYS A 268 26.86 10.32 11.55
C CYS A 268 27.02 10.26 10.01
N GLU A 269 25.94 10.41 9.25
CA GLU A 269 25.93 10.28 7.78
C GLU A 269 25.20 11.45 7.11
N SER A 270 25.69 11.89 5.95
CA SER A 270 25.00 12.89 5.13
C SER A 270 23.69 12.39 4.54
N ALA A 271 23.50 11.07 4.53
CA ALA A 271 22.26 10.40 4.14
C ALA A 271 21.18 10.49 5.23
N ASP A 272 21.48 10.97 6.44
CA ASP A 272 20.52 11.16 7.53
C ASP A 272 19.70 12.45 7.36
N PHE A 273 18.77 12.41 6.42
CA PHE A 273 17.77 13.45 6.23
C PHE A 273 16.37 12.86 6.22
N LEU A 274 15.40 13.59 6.78
CA LEU A 274 13.98 13.27 6.70
C LEU A 274 13.24 14.14 5.68
N GLY A 275 13.83 15.27 5.28
CA GLY A 275 13.31 16.11 4.21
C GLY A 275 14.34 17.12 3.75
N LYS A 276 14.34 17.42 2.45
CA LYS A 276 15.16 18.47 1.86
C LYS A 276 14.30 19.62 1.37
N ASP A 277 14.89 20.82 1.39
CA ASP A 277 14.36 22.04 0.81
C ASP A 277 12.91 22.36 1.26
N ARG A 278 12.67 22.33 2.57
CA ARG A 278 11.36 22.59 3.19
C ARG A 278 11.23 24.04 3.61
N GLU A 279 10.20 24.73 3.12
CA GLU A 279 9.85 26.05 3.61
C GLU A 279 9.14 25.92 4.97
N LEU A 280 9.82 26.36 6.03
CA LEU A 280 9.32 26.29 7.39
C LEU A 280 9.60 27.61 8.12
N PRO A 281 8.73 28.03 9.05
CA PRO A 281 9.10 29.02 10.06
C PRO A 281 10.31 28.50 10.85
N THR A 282 11.29 29.35 11.14
CA THR A 282 12.49 28.97 11.91
C THR A 282 12.06 28.44 13.30
N PRO A 283 12.24 27.15 13.60
CA PRO A 283 11.72 26.58 14.82
C PRO A 283 12.65 26.86 16.01
N PRO A 284 12.12 27.16 17.21
CA PRO A 284 12.93 27.21 18.41
C PRO A 284 13.38 25.81 18.84
N ARG A 285 14.49 25.74 19.59
CA ARG A 285 14.94 24.49 20.21
C ARG A 285 13.84 23.92 21.11
N GLY A 286 13.59 22.62 21.00
CA GLY A 286 12.55 21.91 21.74
C GLY A 286 11.16 21.93 21.09
N ALA A 287 10.96 22.67 19.99
CA ALA A 287 9.71 22.65 19.24
C ALA A 287 9.40 21.24 18.72
N GLY A 288 8.11 20.89 18.69
CA GLY A 288 7.64 19.66 18.05
C GLY A 288 7.61 19.79 16.53
N LEU A 289 8.08 18.76 15.83
CA LEU A 289 8.06 18.65 14.38
C LEU A 289 7.57 17.25 13.98
N VAL A 290 6.68 17.17 13.01
CA VAL A 290 6.13 15.90 12.53
C VAL A 290 6.58 15.59 11.11
N VAL A 291 6.84 14.31 10.86
CA VAL A 291 6.92 13.76 9.50
C VAL A 291 5.65 12.96 9.26
N HIS A 292 4.82 13.40 8.31
CA HIS A 292 3.52 12.80 8.02
C HIS A 292 3.64 11.49 7.24
N ASP A 293 2.53 10.76 7.18
CA ASP A 293 2.36 9.54 6.39
C ASP A 293 3.37 8.42 6.73
N ALA A 294 3.74 8.36 8.01
CA ALA A 294 4.81 7.52 8.54
C ALA A 294 4.32 6.14 9.02
N GLY A 295 3.10 5.72 8.66
CA GLY A 295 2.55 4.44 9.15
C GLY A 295 2.94 3.21 8.32
N ALA A 296 3.39 3.40 7.07
CA ALA A 296 3.77 2.30 6.18
C ALA A 296 5.24 2.41 5.77
N TYR A 297 5.97 1.29 5.86
CA TYR A 297 7.39 1.19 5.47
C TYR A 297 8.31 2.18 6.19
N CYS A 298 7.95 2.54 7.43
CA CYS A 298 8.76 3.38 8.32
C CYS A 298 9.27 2.53 9.48
N MET A 299 8.49 2.38 10.57
CA MET A 299 8.90 1.56 11.72
C MET A 299 9.22 0.11 11.36
N SER A 300 8.54 -0.46 10.35
CA SER A 300 8.85 -1.81 9.85
C SER A 300 10.23 -1.94 9.21
N MET A 301 10.88 -0.82 8.88
CA MET A 301 12.23 -0.71 8.31
C MET A 301 13.20 -0.02 9.27
N ALA A 302 12.77 0.27 10.51
CA ALA A 302 13.64 0.91 11.50
C ALA A 302 14.77 -0.02 11.91
N SER A 303 15.92 0.56 12.21
CA SER A 303 17.14 -0.11 12.66
C SER A 303 17.59 0.45 14.00
N THR A 304 18.63 -0.15 14.58
CA THR A 304 19.36 0.38 15.75
C THR A 304 20.70 0.96 15.33
N TYR A 305 20.80 1.52 14.12
CA TYR A 305 22.03 2.16 13.64
C TYR A 305 22.44 3.29 14.58
N ASN A 306 23.75 3.45 14.80
CA ASN A 306 24.31 4.36 15.81
C ASN A 306 23.81 4.07 17.25
N LEU A 307 23.35 2.85 17.54
CA LEU A 307 22.72 2.47 18.81
C LEU A 307 21.52 3.36 19.17
N LYS A 308 20.88 3.93 18.16
CA LYS A 308 19.65 4.69 18.32
C LYS A 308 18.49 3.71 18.43
N MET A 309 18.07 3.46 19.67
CA MET A 309 17.06 2.44 19.98
C MET A 309 15.72 2.81 19.36
N ARG A 310 15.00 1.79 18.87
CA ARG A 310 13.73 1.99 18.15
C ARG A 310 12.68 2.68 19.05
N PRO A 311 11.88 3.60 18.48
CA PRO A 311 10.99 4.44 19.27
C PRO A 311 9.78 3.66 19.82
N PRO A 312 9.12 4.17 20.87
CA PRO A 312 7.79 3.70 21.26
C PRO A 312 6.74 4.09 20.21
N GLU A 313 5.62 3.36 20.18
CA GLU A 313 4.46 3.69 19.33
C GLU A 313 3.23 3.93 20.21
N TYR A 314 2.47 4.97 19.87
CA TYR A 314 1.23 5.36 20.54
C TYR A 314 0.10 5.48 19.52
N TRP A 315 -1.11 5.12 19.95
CA TRP A 315 -2.33 5.23 19.17
C TRP A 315 -3.30 6.18 19.88
N VAL A 316 -4.02 7.00 19.12
CA VAL A 316 -5.08 7.89 19.64
C VAL A 316 -6.43 7.28 19.28
N GLU A 317 -7.23 6.98 20.28
CA GLU A 317 -8.57 6.41 20.12
C GLU A 317 -9.61 7.50 19.74
N ASP A 318 -10.81 7.08 19.36
CA ASP A 318 -11.90 7.98 18.95
C ASP A 318 -12.29 8.98 20.06
N ASP A 319 -12.12 8.62 21.33
CA ASP A 319 -12.39 9.48 22.48
C ASP A 319 -11.23 10.44 22.84
N GLY A 320 -10.15 10.41 22.04
CA GLY A 320 -8.95 11.22 22.23
C GLY A 320 -7.97 10.65 23.28
N SER A 321 -8.27 9.51 23.90
CA SER A 321 -7.34 8.84 24.80
C SER A 321 -6.15 8.28 24.01
N MET A 322 -4.99 8.25 24.66
CA MET A 322 -3.75 7.76 24.05
C MET A 322 -3.31 6.45 24.69
N SER A 323 -3.19 5.42 23.86
CA SER A 323 -2.74 4.09 24.25
C SER A 323 -1.31 3.84 23.75
N LYS A 324 -0.44 3.36 24.63
CA LYS A 324 0.89 2.88 24.20
C LYS A 324 0.74 1.48 23.58
N ILE A 325 1.05 1.36 22.30
CA ILE A 325 0.90 0.09 21.55
C ILE A 325 2.24 -0.62 21.35
N ARG A 326 3.37 0.08 21.53
CA ARG A 326 4.71 -0.52 21.52
C ARG A 326 5.65 0.14 22.52
N HIS A 327 6.42 -0.68 23.24
CA HIS A 327 7.53 -0.20 24.07
C HIS A 327 8.70 0.27 23.18
N GLY A 328 9.27 1.42 23.52
CA GLY A 328 10.54 1.84 22.92
C GLY A 328 11.66 0.94 23.44
N GLU A 329 12.62 0.67 22.58
CA GLU A 329 13.77 -0.15 22.95
C GLU A 329 14.71 0.60 23.87
N THR A 330 15.42 -0.18 24.67
CA THR A 330 16.40 0.27 25.65
C THR A 330 17.80 -0.11 25.19
N PHE A 331 18.82 0.52 25.78
CA PHE A 331 20.20 0.12 25.50
C PHE A 331 20.47 -1.32 25.94
N GLU A 332 19.85 -1.72 27.06
CA GLU A 332 19.89 -3.08 27.60
C GLU A 332 19.38 -4.11 26.59
N ASP A 333 18.37 -3.78 25.79
CA ASP A 333 17.87 -4.68 24.73
C ASP A 333 18.95 -5.01 23.69
N HIS A 334 19.87 -4.06 23.40
CA HIS A 334 21.01 -4.33 22.53
C HIS A 334 22.08 -5.17 23.24
N VAL A 335 22.36 -4.88 24.51
CA VAL A 335 23.36 -5.63 25.30
C VAL A 335 22.96 -7.10 25.46
N ARG A 336 21.66 -7.40 25.53
CA ARG A 336 21.14 -8.78 25.62
C ARG A 336 21.60 -9.71 24.50
N TYR A 337 21.97 -9.21 23.33
CA TYR A 337 22.53 -10.05 22.26
C TYR A 337 23.88 -10.69 22.62
N PHE A 338 24.57 -10.15 23.63
CA PHE A 338 25.88 -10.60 24.08
C PHE A 338 25.83 -11.23 25.48
N GLU A 339 24.64 -11.44 26.05
CA GLU A 339 24.50 -11.99 27.40
C GLU A 339 24.99 -13.45 27.44
N GLY A 340 26.00 -13.71 28.28
CA GLY A 340 26.57 -15.05 28.47
C GLY A 340 27.59 -15.49 27.41
N LEU A 341 27.86 -14.65 26.41
CA LEU A 341 29.07 -14.71 25.59
C LEU A 341 30.23 -14.06 26.35
#